data_AF-A0A4Q5RR12-F1
#
_entry.id   AF-A0A4Q5RR12-F1
#
_cell.length_a   1.000
_cell.length_b   1.000
_cell.length_c   1.000
_cell.angle_alpha   90.00
_cell.angle_beta   90.00
_cell.angle_gamma   90.00
#
_symmetry.space_group_name_H-M   'P 1'
#
loop_
_entity.id
_entity.type
_entity.pdbx_description
1 polymer ?
#
loop_
_entity_poly.entity_id
_entity_poly.type
_entity_poly.pdbx_seq_one_letter_code
_entity_poly.pdbx_strand_id
1 'polypeptide(L)'
;MKSLIVFILLICFIRATAQQVPDAREDYLRKGRKLETTAWILLGSGVTMIASGTILALNTEWGDLDYDDAYHGRRETMKATGSIVLIGAGLVASAGSIHLFIMSAKNKSNAASVSLTTQRYQL
;
A
#
# COMPACT_ATOMS: atom_id res chain seq x y z
N MET A 1 -27.38 37.11 -5.25
CA MET A 1 -26.04 36.46 -5.12
C MET A 1 -26.10 35.13 -4.38
N LYS A 2 -26.74 35.08 -3.20
CA LYS A 2 -26.92 33.86 -2.39
C LYS A 2 -27.55 32.69 -3.16
N SER A 3 -28.60 32.99 -3.95
CA SER A 3 -29.32 31.99 -4.75
C SER A 3 -28.51 31.42 -5.93
N LEU A 4 -27.50 32.16 -6.41
CA LEU A 4 -26.65 31.74 -7.52
C LEU A 4 -25.58 30.74 -7.04
N ILE A 5 -25.08 30.93 -5.82
CA ILE A 5 -24.16 30.00 -5.15
C ILE A 5 -24.83 28.65 -4.88
N VAL A 6 -26.09 28.66 -4.42
CA VAL A 6 -26.87 27.44 -4.21
C VAL A 6 -27.07 26.67 -5.52
N PHE A 7 -27.33 27.38 -6.62
CA PHE A 7 -27.52 26.78 -7.93
C PHE A 7 -26.23 26.13 -8.48
N ILE A 8 -25.08 26.78 -8.28
CA ILE A 8 -23.77 26.22 -8.65
C ILE A 8 -23.44 24.97 -7.83
N LEU A 9 -23.69 25.00 -6.51
CA LEU A 9 -23.51 23.83 -5.65
C LEU A 9 -24.41 22.67 -6.08
N LEU A 10 -25.67 22.92 -6.42
CA LEU A 10 -26.60 21.90 -6.89
C LEU A 10 -26.11 21.22 -8.19
N ILE A 11 -25.60 22.01 -9.15
CA ILE A 11 -25.05 21.49 -10.41
C ILE A 11 -23.79 20.64 -10.17
N CYS A 12 -22.93 21.03 -9.23
CA CYS A 12 -21.77 20.25 -8.83
C CYS A 12 -22.17 18.91 -8.20
N PHE A 13 -23.21 18.88 -7.36
CA PHE A 13 -23.73 17.65 -6.76
C PHE A 13 -24.34 16.69 -7.81
N ILE A 14 -25.12 17.22 -8.76
CA ILE A 14 -25.73 16.41 -9.83
C ILE A 14 -24.65 15.78 -10.73
N ARG A 15 -23.57 16.52 -11.03
CA ARG A 15 -22.42 16.00 -11.80
C ARG A 15 -21.63 14.95 -11.02
N ALA A 16 -21.55 15.05 -9.70
CA ALA A 16 -20.89 14.06 -8.86
C ALA A 16 -21.67 12.73 -8.78
N THR A 17 -23.01 12.78 -8.84
CA THR A 17 -23.87 11.59 -8.82
C THR A 17 -24.10 10.99 -10.22
N ALA A 18 -23.82 11.72 -11.29
CA ALA A 18 -23.88 11.24 -12.68
C ALA A 18 -22.64 10.43 -13.08
N GLN A 19 -22.00 9.72 -12.14
CA GLN A 19 -21.02 8.70 -12.49
C GLN A 19 -21.77 7.62 -13.29
N GLN A 20 -21.47 7.54 -14.59
CA GLN A 20 -21.80 6.38 -15.42
C GLN A 20 -21.55 5.13 -14.58
N VAL A 21 -22.58 4.29 -14.40
CA VAL A 21 -22.41 2.98 -13.76
C VAL A 21 -21.27 2.30 -14.51
N PRO A 22 -20.06 2.22 -13.93
CA PRO A 22 -18.96 1.62 -14.64
C PRO A 22 -19.33 0.15 -14.81
N ASP A 23 -18.95 -0.44 -15.94
CA ASP A 23 -19.03 -1.89 -16.08
C ASP A 23 -18.41 -2.51 -14.81
N ALA A 24 -19.24 -3.20 -14.02
CA ALA A 24 -18.83 -3.69 -12.71
C ALA A 24 -17.58 -4.58 -12.82
N ARG A 25 -17.40 -5.24 -13.97
CA ARG A 25 -16.19 -5.96 -14.34
C ARG A 25 -14.97 -5.05 -14.41
N GLU A 26 -15.06 -3.94 -15.15
CA GLU A 26 -13.94 -2.99 -15.31
C GLU A 26 -13.56 -2.33 -13.98
N ASP A 27 -14.54 -2.10 -13.10
CA ASP A 27 -14.27 -1.61 -11.75
C ASP A 27 -13.47 -2.61 -10.90
N TYR A 28 -13.85 -3.89 -10.91
CA TYR A 28 -13.10 -4.94 -10.22
C TYR A 28 -11.68 -5.09 -10.81
N LEU A 29 -11.53 -5.06 -12.13
CA LEU A 29 -10.21 -5.14 -12.78
C LEU A 29 -9.34 -3.94 -12.45
N ARG A 30 -9.90 -2.73 -12.51
CA ARG A 30 -9.20 -1.49 -12.16
C ARG A 30 -8.75 -1.52 -10.70
N LYS A 31 -9.59 -2.00 -9.78
CA LYS A 31 -9.25 -2.16 -8.36
C LYS A 31 -8.15 -3.21 -8.16
N GLY A 32 -8.25 -4.37 -8.82
CA GLY A 32 -7.24 -5.43 -8.78
C GLY A 32 -5.87 -4.95 -9.26
N ARG A 33 -5.81 -4.29 -10.42
CA ARG A 33 -4.57 -3.73 -10.97
C ARG A 33 -3.90 -2.74 -10.02
N LYS A 34 -4.68 -1.83 -9.42
CA LYS A 34 -4.16 -0.88 -8.43
C LYS A 34 -3.55 -1.58 -7.21
N LEU A 35 -4.26 -2.57 -6.65
CA LEU A 35 -3.76 -3.33 -5.50
C LEU A 35 -2.50 -4.12 -5.82
N GLU A 36 -2.41 -4.70 -7.02
CA GLU A 36 -1.23 -5.41 -7.50
C GLU A 36 -0.02 -4.50 -7.63
N THR A 37 -0.19 -3.31 -8.23
CA THR A 37 0.86 -2.30 -8.30
C THR A 37 1.31 -1.85 -6.91
N THR A 38 0.36 -1.58 -6.00
CA THR A 38 0.69 -1.22 -4.61
C THR A 38 1.41 -2.34 -3.88
N ALA A 39 1.03 -3.60 -4.11
CA ALA A 39 1.70 -4.76 -3.53
C ALA A 39 3.16 -4.86 -4.01
N TRP A 40 3.41 -4.71 -5.31
CA TRP A 40 4.77 -4.69 -5.87
C TRP A 40 5.62 -3.53 -5.35
N ILE A 41 5.04 -2.34 -5.21
CA ILE A 41 5.74 -1.17 -4.63
C ILE A 41 6.11 -1.46 -3.18
N LEU A 42 5.18 -1.99 -2.39
CA LEU A 42 5.39 -2.28 -0.97
C LEU A 42 6.39 -3.42 -0.75
N LEU A 43 6.34 -4.45 -1.59
CA LEU A 43 7.34 -5.53 -1.59
C LEU A 43 8.72 -5.00 -1.98
N GLY A 44 8.79 -4.22 -3.06
CA GLY A 44 10.03 -3.61 -3.53
C GLY A 44 10.66 -2.71 -2.48
N SER A 45 9.88 -1.83 -1.85
CA SER A 45 10.36 -0.96 -0.77
C SER A 45 10.80 -1.76 0.45
N GLY A 46 10.06 -2.82 0.82
CA GLY A 46 10.42 -3.71 1.92
C GLY A 46 11.76 -4.41 1.69
N VAL A 47 12.00 -4.96 0.49
CA VAL A 47 13.26 -5.59 0.12
C VAL A 47 14.42 -4.59 0.17
N THR A 48 14.23 -3.37 -0.33
CA THR A 48 15.25 -2.32 -0.25
C THR A 48 15.58 -1.94 1.19
N MET A 49 14.58 -1.86 2.08
CA MET A 49 14.79 -1.61 3.51
C MET A 49 15.56 -2.72 4.20
N ILE A 50 15.27 -4.00 3.89
CA ILE A 50 16.02 -5.13 4.43
C ILE A 50 17.49 -5.06 3.96
N ALA A 51 17.71 -4.80 2.68
CA ALA A 51 19.06 -4.70 2.11
C ALA A 51 19.85 -3.55 2.76
N SER A 52 19.27 -2.36 2.86
CA SER A 52 19.93 -1.20 3.47
C SER A 52 20.19 -1.40 4.96
N GLY A 53 19.23 -1.97 5.69
CA GLY A 53 19.40 -2.33 7.10
C GLY A 53 20.51 -3.38 7.29
N THR A 54 20.60 -4.38 6.42
CA THR A 54 21.65 -5.40 6.46
C THR A 54 23.02 -4.80 6.20
N ILE A 55 23.15 -3.95 5.17
CA ILE A 55 24.40 -3.25 4.87
C ILE A 55 24.81 -2.37 6.06
N LEU A 56 23.86 -1.65 6.67
CA LEU A 56 24.15 -0.83 7.84
C LEU A 56 24.61 -1.69 9.03
N ALA A 57 23.97 -2.84 9.25
CA ALA A 57 24.33 -3.77 10.30
C ALA A 57 25.74 -4.37 10.11
N LEU A 58 26.12 -4.73 8.88
CA LEU A 58 27.45 -5.27 8.59
C LEU A 58 28.57 -4.23 8.71
N ASN A 59 28.25 -2.94 8.57
CA ASN A 59 29.20 -1.83 8.72
C ASN A 59 29.27 -1.27 10.15
N THR A 60 28.46 -1.80 11.07
CA THR A 60 28.57 -1.55 12.52
C THR A 60 29.26 -2.74 13.18
N GLU A 61 30.30 -2.51 13.98
CA GLU A 61 30.84 -3.56 14.85
C GLU A 61 29.74 -4.03 15.81
N TRP A 62 29.41 -5.33 15.77
CA TRP A 62 28.36 -5.96 16.59
C TRP A 62 28.79 -6.13 18.06
N GLY A 63 29.35 -5.08 18.67
CA GLY A 63 29.92 -5.09 20.01
C GLY A 63 29.18 -4.23 21.05
N ASP A 64 28.42 -3.22 20.63
CA ASP A 64 27.81 -2.23 21.54
C ASP A 64 26.28 -2.33 21.55
N LEU A 65 25.76 -3.55 21.75
CA LEU A 65 24.39 -3.76 22.24
C LEU A 65 24.36 -3.62 23.76
N ASP A 66 25.07 -2.64 24.32
CA ASP A 66 24.94 -2.31 25.73
C ASP A 66 23.80 -1.30 25.87
N TYR A 67 22.67 -1.81 26.35
CA TYR A 67 21.58 -1.00 26.83
C TYR A 67 21.98 -0.53 28.22
N ASP A 68 22.58 0.65 28.34
CA ASP A 68 22.51 1.37 29.61
C ASP A 68 22.31 2.86 29.46
N ASP A 69 21.49 3.32 30.39
CA ASP A 69 20.79 4.58 30.49
C ASP A 69 21.73 5.77 30.74
N ALA A 70 21.20 6.95 30.47
CA ALA A 70 21.56 8.24 31.04
C ALA A 70 23.01 8.41 31.55
N TYR A 71 23.90 9.00 30.74
CA TYR A 71 24.55 10.27 31.13
C TYR A 71 25.54 10.83 30.09
N HIS A 72 26.19 10.05 29.20
CA HIS A 72 27.30 10.58 28.39
C HIS A 72 27.33 10.11 26.91
N GLY A 73 27.52 11.05 25.96
CA GLY A 73 28.25 10.79 24.71
C GLY A 73 27.54 10.04 23.56
N ARG A 74 26.30 10.40 23.20
CA ARG A 74 25.51 9.83 22.09
C ARG A 74 26.22 9.90 20.72
N ARG A 75 26.71 8.77 20.17
CA ARG A 75 26.95 8.63 18.71
C ARG A 75 26.96 7.18 18.16
N GLU A 76 27.20 6.16 18.98
CA GLU A 76 27.35 4.76 18.51
C GLU A 76 26.03 3.96 18.49
N THR A 77 25.11 4.18 19.45
CA THR A 77 23.86 3.39 19.61
C THR A 77 22.78 3.62 18.53
N MET A 78 22.86 4.70 17.76
CA MET A 78 21.87 5.01 16.72
C MET A 78 21.96 4.10 15.49
N LYS A 79 23.16 3.58 15.17
CA LYS A 79 23.36 2.79 13.94
C LYS A 79 22.81 1.37 14.06
N ALA A 80 23.06 0.70 15.19
CA ALA A 80 22.52 -0.64 15.48
C ALA A 80 20.99 -0.62 15.65
N THR A 81 20.45 0.42 16.30
CA THR A 81 18.99 0.60 16.40
C THR A 81 18.38 0.85 15.02
N GLY A 82 19.03 1.67 14.18
CA GLY A 82 18.56 1.98 12.83
C GLY A 82 18.53 0.77 11.90
N SER A 83 19.51 -0.13 11.98
CA SER A 83 19.56 -1.33 11.14
C SER A 83 18.46 -2.34 11.49
N ILE A 84 18.22 -2.57 12.79
CA ILE A 84 17.15 -3.46 13.28
C ILE A 84 15.78 -2.93 12.85
N VAL A 85 15.55 -1.62 12.99
CA VAL A 85 14.29 -0.98 12.59
C VAL A 85 14.06 -1.11 11.08
N LEU A 86 15.09 -0.90 10.25
CA LEU A 86 14.98 -1.05 8.79
C LEU A 86 14.68 -2.49 8.36
N ILE A 87 15.38 -3.47 8.95
CA ILE A 87 15.13 -4.89 8.65
C ILE A 87 13.73 -5.29 9.12
N GLY A 88 13.35 -4.93 10.35
CA GLY A 88 12.03 -5.24 10.89
C GLY A 88 10.90 -4.60 10.09
N ALA A 89 11.00 -3.30 9.77
CA ALA A 89 10.03 -2.60 8.94
C ALA A 89 9.94 -3.20 7.53
N GLY A 90 11.08 -3.57 6.94
CA GLY A 90 11.12 -4.19 5.62
C GLY A 90 10.47 -5.57 5.58
N LEU A 91 10.64 -6.38 6.65
CA LEU A 91 9.95 -7.68 6.79
C LEU A 91 8.43 -7.49 6.91
N VAL A 92 7.98 -6.54 7.73
CA VAL A 92 6.55 -6.24 7.90
C VAL A 92 5.95 -5.72 6.59
N ALA A 93 6.64 -4.82 5.87
CA ALA A 93 6.20 -4.31 4.59
C ALA A 93 6.07 -5.44 3.55
N SER A 94 7.08 -6.31 3.49
CA SER A 94 7.10 -7.47 2.59
C SER A 94 5.96 -8.43 2.92
N ALA A 95 5.76 -8.79 4.19
CA ALA A 95 4.64 -9.63 4.62
C ALA A 95 3.27 -8.99 4.33
N GLY A 96 3.14 -7.68 4.55
CA GLY A 96 1.93 -6.90 4.26
C GLY A 96 1.55 -6.92 2.77
N SER A 97 2.54 -6.95 1.87
CA SER A 97 2.29 -7.04 0.43
C SER A 97 1.57 -8.34 0.01
N ILE A 98 1.75 -9.44 0.75
CA ILE A 98 1.08 -10.73 0.48
C ILE A 98 -0.43 -10.56 0.57
N HIS A 99 -0.91 -9.83 1.58
CA HIS A 99 -2.33 -9.56 1.75
C HIS A 99 -2.92 -8.77 0.58
N LEU A 100 -2.16 -7.79 0.07
CA LEU A 100 -2.53 -7.00 -1.11
C LEU A 100 -2.59 -7.84 -2.39
N PHE A 101 -1.64 -8.77 -2.59
CA PHE A 101 -1.68 -9.72 -3.70
C PHE A 101 -2.92 -10.62 -3.64
N ILE A 102 -3.26 -11.14 -2.46
CA ILE A 102 -4.48 -11.95 -2.28
C ILE A 102 -5.73 -11.13 -2.63
N MET A 103 -5.83 -9.90 -2.14
CA MET A 103 -6.97 -9.03 -2.46
C MET A 103 -7.05 -8.69 -3.97
N SER A 104 -5.91 -8.49 -4.64
CA SER A 104 -5.88 -8.31 -6.09
C SER A 104 -6.42 -9.55 -6.82
N ALA A 105 -5.97 -10.74 -6.44
CA ALA A 105 -6.43 -12.00 -7.01
C ALA A 105 -7.94 -12.20 -6.83
N LYS A 106 -8.48 -11.91 -5.63
CA LYS A 106 -9.92 -11.95 -5.37
C LYS A 106 -10.71 -11.00 -6.29
N ASN A 107 -10.20 -9.79 -6.52
CA ASN A 107 -10.85 -8.86 -7.45
C ASN A 107 -10.81 -9.33 -8.91
N LYS A 108 -9.73 -9.98 -9.34
CA LYS A 108 -9.67 -10.63 -10.67
C LYS A 108 -10.72 -11.75 -10.80
N SER A 109 -10.88 -12.56 -9.76
CA SER A 109 -11.91 -13.61 -9.70
C SER A 109 -13.34 -13.03 -9.73
N ASN A 110 -13.59 -11.97 -8.97
CA ASN A 110 -14.88 -11.27 -8.98
C ASN A 110 -15.20 -10.69 -10.37
N ALA A 111 -14.22 -10.06 -11.04
CA ALA A 111 -14.41 -9.57 -12.40
C ALA A 111 -14.80 -10.69 -13.38
N ALA A 112 -14.20 -11.88 -13.26
CA ALA A 112 -14.55 -13.04 -14.08
C ALA A 112 -15.99 -13.51 -13.81
N SER A 113 -16.42 -13.57 -12.55
CA SER A 113 -17.78 -13.98 -12.18
C SER A 113 -18.87 -13.02 -12.71
N VAL A 114 -18.59 -11.71 -12.70
CA VAL A 114 -19.49 -10.69 -13.27
C VAL A 114 -19.57 -10.85 -14.78
N SER A 115 -18.43 -11.09 -15.46
CA SER A 115 -18.39 -11.32 -16.91
C SER A 115 -19.27 -12.50 -17.35
N LEU A 116 -19.21 -13.61 -16.62
CA LEU A 116 -20.02 -14.80 -16.91
C LEU A 116 -21.52 -14.55 -16.67
N THR A 117 -21.85 -13.76 -15.67
CA THR A 117 -23.23 -13.41 -15.33
C THR A 117 -23.84 -12.51 -16.41
N THR A 118 -23.12 -11.47 -16.85
CA THR A 118 -23.56 -10.58 -17.93
C THR A 118 -23.78 -11.34 -19.24
N GLN A 119 -22.91 -12.29 -19.57
CA GLN A 119 -23.04 -13.11 -20.78
C GLN A 119 -24.25 -14.06 -20.74
N ARG A 120 -24.67 -14.52 -19.54
CA ARG A 120 -25.84 -15.40 -19.37
C ARG A 120 -27.17 -14.68 -19.56
N TYR A 121 -27.23 -13.36 -19.34
CA TYR A 121 -28.44 -12.55 -19.54
C TYR A 121 -28.59 -12.00 -20.97
N GLN A 122 -27.60 -12.20 -21.84
CA GLN A 122 -27.64 -11.79 -23.24
C GLN A 122 -27.93 -12.94 -24.23
N LEU A 123 -28.24 -14.13 -23.71
CA LEU A 123 -28.71 -15.31 -24.45
C LEU A 123 -30.17 -15.57 -24.11
#